data_AF-A7H756-F1
#
_entry.id   AF-A7H756-F1
#
_cell.length_a   1.000
_cell.length_b   1.000
_cell.length_c   1.000
_cell.angle_alpha   90.00
_cell.angle_beta   90.00
_cell.angle_gamma   90.00
#
_symmetry.space_group_name_H-M   'P 1'
#
loop_
_entity.id
_entity.type
_entity.pdbx_description
1 polymer ?
#
loop_
_entity_poly.entity_id
_entity_poly.type
_entity_poly.pdbx_seq_one_letter_code
_entity_poly.pdbx_strand_id
1 'polypeptide(L)'
;MQARILRFALEDLRARYAGASAEGLDPRTDTAPFRAFRAALLELAARAATAPAELSMWWDGTYNGYSLAVAIVPLDALAGLDPTSACPPDDERVAVPRADRYPLAHVEPGRAVVARDADGASFEAPFGAPAGHFGAPGMRRVA
;
A
#
# COMPACT_ATOMS: atom_id res chain seq x y z
N MET A 1 14.59 -0.28 -14.15
CA MET A 1 13.45 0.65 -14.26
C MET A 1 13.27 1.32 -12.90
N GLN A 2 13.20 2.65 -12.86
CA GLN A 2 12.96 3.41 -11.63
C GLN A 2 11.46 3.50 -11.33
N ALA A 3 11.12 3.74 -10.08
CA ALA A 3 9.77 3.92 -9.57
C ALA A 3 9.70 5.11 -8.63
N ARG A 4 8.53 5.74 -8.58
CA ARG A 4 8.16 6.66 -7.50
C ARG A 4 7.71 5.81 -6.31
N ILE A 5 8.39 5.92 -5.17
CA ILE A 5 8.12 5.14 -3.96
C ILE A 5 7.60 6.08 -2.88
N LEU A 6 6.36 5.85 -2.48
CA LEU A 6 5.69 6.55 -1.38
C LEU A 6 5.75 5.67 -0.14
N ARG A 7 6.08 6.24 1.02
CA ARG A 7 6.09 5.54 2.30
C ARG A 7 5.03 6.12 3.22
N PHE A 8 4.20 5.26 3.80
CA PHE A 8 3.16 5.63 4.75
C PHE A 8 3.48 5.03 6.11
N ALA A 9 3.63 5.87 7.14
CA ALA A 9 3.92 5.40 8.49
C ALA A 9 2.80 4.49 9.01
N LEU A 10 3.18 3.37 9.63
CA LEU A 10 2.21 2.40 10.16
C LEU A 10 1.29 3.01 11.22
N GLU A 11 1.83 3.83 12.11
CA GLU A 11 1.03 4.47 13.17
C GLU A 11 0.00 5.45 12.60
N ASP A 12 0.35 6.19 11.54
CA ASP A 12 -0.58 7.11 10.88
C ASP A 12 -1.69 6.35 10.14
N LEU A 13 -1.33 5.23 9.48
CA LEU A 13 -2.30 4.34 8.86
C LEU A 13 -3.27 3.76 9.89
N ARG A 14 -2.76 3.32 11.06
CA ARG A 14 -3.60 2.84 12.18
C ARG A 14 -4.52 3.93 12.69
N ALA A 15 -3.98 5.10 13.00
CA ALA A 15 -4.75 6.20 13.56
C ALA A 15 -5.87 6.65 12.59
N ARG A 16 -5.55 6.77 11.30
CA ARG A 16 -6.50 7.25 10.29
C ARG A 16 -7.62 6.25 9.99
N TYR A 17 -7.32 4.96 10.02
CA TYR A 17 -8.27 3.91 9.65
C TYR A 17 -8.74 3.05 10.83
N ALA A 18 -8.54 3.51 12.08
CA ALA A 18 -8.96 2.81 13.29
C ALA A 18 -10.44 2.43 13.29
N GLY A 19 -11.31 3.26 12.70
CA GLY A 19 -12.74 3.00 12.60
C GLY A 19 -13.15 1.93 11.58
N ALA A 20 -12.23 1.43 10.76
CA ALA A 20 -12.52 0.35 9.80
C ALA A 20 -12.48 -1.05 10.44
N SER A 21 -11.83 -1.18 11.60
CA SER A 21 -11.71 -2.43 12.33
C SER A 21 -13.04 -2.85 12.96
N ALA A 22 -13.39 -4.13 12.84
CA ALA A 22 -14.51 -4.70 13.58
C ALA A 22 -14.14 -4.86 15.07
N GLU A 23 -15.11 -4.64 15.96
CA GLU A 23 -14.89 -4.84 17.40
C GLU A 23 -14.43 -6.28 17.71
N GLY A 24 -13.37 -6.41 18.53
CA GLY A 24 -12.86 -7.69 19.01
C GLY A 24 -12.03 -8.50 17.99
N LEU A 25 -11.80 -8.00 16.78
CA LEU A 25 -10.95 -8.69 15.80
C LEU A 25 -9.46 -8.61 16.21
N ASP A 26 -8.72 -9.71 16.06
CA ASP A 26 -7.27 -9.71 16.34
C ASP A 26 -6.57 -8.74 15.37
N PRO A 27 -5.95 -7.65 15.87
CA PRO A 27 -5.28 -6.68 15.03
C PRO A 27 -4.21 -7.31 14.11
N ARG A 28 -3.59 -8.42 14.52
CA ARG A 28 -2.56 -9.11 13.71
C ARG A 28 -3.11 -9.65 12.39
N THR A 29 -4.41 -9.88 12.32
CA THR A 29 -5.08 -10.50 11.16
C THR A 29 -6.09 -9.58 10.49
N ASP A 30 -6.43 -8.47 11.15
CA ASP A 30 -7.35 -7.47 10.63
C ASP A 30 -6.72 -6.68 9.48
N THR A 31 -7.34 -6.81 8.31
CA THR A 31 -6.95 -6.12 7.08
C THR A 31 -7.97 -5.06 6.67
N ALA A 32 -9.05 -4.84 7.43
CA ALA A 32 -10.06 -3.84 7.09
C ALA A 32 -9.49 -2.41 7.00
N PRO A 33 -8.60 -1.96 7.92
CA PRO A 33 -7.91 -0.68 7.78
C PRO A 33 -7.12 -0.56 6.47
N PHE A 34 -6.42 -1.63 6.08
CA PHE A 34 -5.70 -1.65 4.82
C PHE A 34 -6.62 -1.64 3.61
N ARG A 35 -7.75 -2.35 3.64
CA ARG A 35 -8.72 -2.34 2.53
C ARG A 35 -9.28 -0.94 2.33
N ALA A 36 -9.58 -0.23 3.43
CA ALA A 36 -10.05 1.16 3.38
C ALA A 36 -8.97 2.11 2.82
N PHE A 37 -7.73 2.01 3.30
CA PHE A 37 -6.59 2.75 2.77
C PHE A 37 -6.36 2.48 1.28
N ARG A 38 -6.31 1.20 0.89
CA ARG A 38 -6.12 0.75 -0.49
C ARG A 38 -7.21 1.34 -1.39
N ALA A 39 -8.48 1.26 -1.00
CA ALA A 39 -9.57 1.81 -1.78
C ALA A 39 -9.38 3.33 -2.01
N ALA A 40 -9.08 4.10 -0.95
CA ALA A 40 -8.86 5.53 -1.06
C ALA A 40 -7.65 5.89 -1.94
N LEU A 41 -6.52 5.18 -1.78
CA LEU A 41 -5.33 5.39 -2.58
C LEU A 41 -5.58 5.06 -4.06
N LEU A 42 -6.25 3.95 -4.35
CA LEU A 42 -6.53 3.53 -5.73
C LEU A 42 -7.51 4.46 -6.43
N GLU A 43 -8.45 5.06 -5.71
CA GLU A 43 -9.35 6.07 -6.24
C GLU A 43 -8.60 7.36 -6.62
N LEU A 44 -7.65 7.81 -5.79
CA LEU A 44 -6.77 8.93 -6.10
C LEU A 44 -5.85 8.62 -7.27
N ALA A 45 -5.27 7.42 -7.31
CA ALA A 45 -4.41 6.99 -8.40
C ALA A 45 -5.17 6.95 -9.73
N ALA A 46 -6.36 6.36 -9.77
CA ALA A 46 -7.20 6.34 -10.95
C ALA A 46 -7.50 7.74 -11.49
N ARG A 47 -7.77 8.72 -10.61
CA ARG A 47 -7.99 10.13 -11.01
C ARG A 47 -6.72 10.82 -11.52
N ALA A 48 -5.57 10.51 -10.93
CA ALA A 48 -4.30 11.15 -11.26
C ALA A 48 -3.59 10.50 -12.46
N ALA A 49 -4.01 9.30 -12.88
CA ALA A 49 -3.35 8.54 -13.93
C ALA A 49 -3.43 9.24 -15.29
N THR A 50 -2.26 9.46 -15.88
CA THR A 50 -2.09 9.98 -17.25
C THR A 50 -1.71 8.90 -18.25
N ALA A 51 -1.24 7.75 -17.76
CA ALA A 51 -0.86 6.57 -18.51
C ALA A 51 -1.06 5.30 -17.65
N PRO A 52 -1.01 4.10 -18.23
CA PRO A 52 -1.04 2.86 -17.46
C PRO A 52 0.13 2.76 -16.47
N ALA A 53 -0.15 2.27 -15.26
CA ALA A 53 0.83 2.08 -14.20
C ALA A 53 0.60 0.79 -13.40
N GLU A 54 1.70 0.18 -12.98
CA GLU A 54 1.74 -0.92 -12.02
C GLU A 54 2.09 -0.38 -10.64
N LEU A 55 1.26 -0.73 -9.66
CA LEU A 55 1.50 -0.47 -8.25
C LEU A 55 1.90 -1.77 -7.56
N SER A 56 2.91 -1.67 -6.70
CA SER A 56 3.38 -2.76 -5.85
C SER A 56 3.69 -2.24 -4.46
N MET A 57 3.73 -3.12 -3.47
CA MET A 57 3.87 -2.74 -2.07
C MET A 57 4.71 -3.71 -1.26
N TRP A 58 5.26 -3.24 -0.14
CA TRP A 58 5.95 -4.03 0.87
C TRP A 58 6.03 -3.26 2.18
N TRP A 59 6.30 -3.96 3.29
CA TRP A 59 6.68 -3.31 4.55
C TRP A 59 8.15 -2.95 4.54
N ASP A 60 8.47 -1.70 4.83
CA ASP A 60 9.82 -1.22 5.08
C ASP A 60 10.04 -1.02 6.58
N GLY A 61 11.08 -1.64 7.13
CA GLY A 61 11.41 -1.58 8.54
C GLY A 61 12.55 -0.60 8.79
N THR A 62 12.40 0.24 9.80
CA THR A 62 13.43 1.17 10.28
C THR A 62 13.64 0.96 11.77
N TYR A 63 14.67 1.58 12.33
CA TYR A 63 14.85 1.62 13.79
C TYR A 63 13.66 2.27 14.51
N ASN A 64 12.99 3.24 13.87
CA ASN A 64 11.90 4.02 14.46
C ASN A 64 10.50 3.44 14.21
N GLY A 65 10.40 2.29 13.53
CA GLY A 65 9.12 1.67 13.21
C GLY A 65 9.00 1.21 11.76
N TYR A 66 7.75 1.03 11.32
CA TYR A 66 7.42 0.45 10.02
C TYR A 66 6.68 1.42 9.12
N SER A 67 6.94 1.35 7.82
CA SER A 67 6.18 2.05 6.78
C SER A 67 5.65 1.06 5.75
N LEU A 68 4.43 1.26 5.26
CA LEU A 68 3.98 0.61 4.04
C LEU A 68 4.54 1.40 2.86
N ALA A 69 5.43 0.78 2.10
CA ALA A 69 5.94 1.36 0.87
C ALA A 69 5.04 0.96 -0.29
N VAL A 70 4.71 1.92 -1.16
CA VAL A 70 4.03 1.71 -2.44
C VAL A 70 4.90 2.25 -3.55
N ALA A 71 5.30 1.37 -4.46
CA ALA A 71 6.03 1.73 -5.67
C ALA A 71 5.08 1.84 -6.86
N ILE A 72 5.27 2.90 -7.63
CA ILE A 72 4.54 3.21 -8.86
C ILE A 72 5.50 3.15 -10.04
N VAL A 73 5.08 2.42 -11.07
CA VAL A 73 5.85 2.21 -12.30
C VAL A 73 4.93 2.36 -13.52
N PRO A 74 5.28 3.14 -14.54
CA PRO A 74 6.44 4.03 -14.59
C PRO A 74 6.23 5.28 -13.71
N LEU A 75 7.31 5.98 -13.37
CA LEU A 75 7.29 7.07 -12.38
C LEU A 75 6.38 8.25 -12.79
N ASP A 76 6.22 8.47 -14.09
CA ASP A 76 5.54 9.61 -14.70
C ASP A 76 4.04 9.39 -14.90
N ALA A 77 3.58 8.13 -14.95
CA ALA A 77 2.17 7.79 -15.14
C ALA A 77 1.24 8.33 -14.03
N LEU A 78 1.79 8.61 -12.84
CA LEU A 78 1.09 9.20 -11.70
C LEU A 78 1.88 10.38 -11.09
N ALA A 79 2.54 11.19 -11.92
CA ALA A 79 3.28 12.35 -11.44
C ALA A 79 2.41 13.34 -10.65
N GLY A 80 1.12 13.47 -11.02
CA GLY A 80 0.15 14.32 -10.33
C GLY A 80 -0.55 13.70 -9.13
N LEU A 81 -0.20 12.48 -8.72
CA LEU A 81 -0.81 11.84 -7.56
C LEU A 81 -0.40 12.54 -6.27
N ASP A 82 -1.39 13.10 -5.56
CA ASP A 82 -1.30 13.51 -4.16
C ASP A 82 -2.05 12.49 -3.27
N PRO A 83 -1.33 11.66 -2.50
CA PRO A 83 -1.94 10.64 -1.65
C PRO A 83 -2.41 11.18 -0.29
N THR A 84 -2.19 12.46 0.03
CA THR A 84 -2.35 13.02 1.39
C THR A 84 -3.75 12.80 1.96
N SER A 85 -4.80 12.87 1.14
CA SER A 85 -6.17 12.62 1.58
C SER A 85 -6.45 11.13 1.87
N ALA A 86 -5.71 10.19 1.28
CA ALA A 86 -5.75 8.80 1.69
C ALA A 86 -4.91 8.57 2.95
N CYS A 87 -3.66 9.03 2.95
CA CYS A 87 -2.78 9.09 4.12
C CYS A 87 -1.57 9.97 3.75
N PRO A 88 -1.14 10.93 4.60
CA PRO A 88 0.10 11.66 4.35
C PRO A 88 1.29 10.70 4.23
N PRO A 89 2.14 10.81 3.18
CA PRO A 89 3.37 10.04 3.11
C PRO A 89 4.39 10.61 4.10
N ASP A 90 5.09 9.73 4.79
CA ASP A 90 6.23 10.05 5.67
C ASP A 90 7.50 10.37 4.86
N ASP A 91 7.64 9.72 3.69
CA ASP A 91 8.76 9.92 2.78
C ASP A 91 8.36 9.61 1.33
N GLU A 92 9.04 10.25 0.38
CA GLU A 92 8.92 9.99 -1.05
C GLU A 92 10.32 9.95 -1.69
N ARG A 93 10.57 8.94 -2.52
CA ARG A 93 11.84 8.82 -3.24
C ARG A 93 11.69 8.18 -4.61
N VAL A 94 12.65 8.46 -5.50
CA VAL A 94 12.81 7.76 -6.77
C VAL A 94 13.91 6.72 -6.63
N ALA A 95 13.56 5.44 -6.77
CA ALA A 95 14.53 4.34 -6.70
C ALA A 95 14.06 3.11 -7.49
N VAL A 96 14.88 2.07 -7.55
CA VAL A 96 14.47 0.78 -8.12
C VAL A 96 13.54 0.08 -7.12
N PRO A 97 12.37 -0.45 -7.55
CA PRO A 97 11.52 -1.26 -6.68
C PRO A 97 12.26 -2.46 -6.09
N ARG A 98 11.87 -2.87 -4.89
CA ARG A 98 12.39 -4.10 -4.30
C ARG A 98 12.06 -5.34 -5.14
N ALA A 99 12.95 -6.32 -5.11
CA ALA A 99 12.73 -7.60 -5.77
C ALA A 99 11.60 -8.41 -5.10
N ASP A 100 11.51 -8.35 -3.77
CA ASP A 100 10.59 -9.09 -2.91
C ASP A 100 9.30 -8.31 -2.59
N ARG A 101 8.75 -7.62 -3.59
CA ARG A 101 7.51 -6.84 -3.48
C ARG A 101 6.26 -7.67 -3.77
N TYR A 102 5.12 -7.19 -3.29
CA TYR A 102 3.80 -7.76 -3.56
C TYR A 102 3.03 -6.88 -4.55
N PRO A 103 2.29 -7.45 -5.52
CA PRO A 103 1.46 -6.68 -6.41
C PRO A 103 0.32 -6.01 -5.65
N LEU A 104 0.00 -4.76 -6.01
CA LEU A 104 -1.09 -3.98 -5.40
C LEU A 104 -2.22 -3.72 -6.40
N ALA A 105 -1.92 -3.08 -7.53
CA ALA A 105 -2.92 -2.73 -8.52
C ALA A 105 -2.31 -2.45 -9.90
N HIS A 106 -3.12 -2.69 -10.93
CA HIS A 106 -2.95 -2.08 -12.25
C HIS A 106 -3.85 -0.84 -12.32
N VAL A 107 -3.31 0.29 -12.76
CA VAL A 107 -4.01 1.57 -12.84
C VAL A 107 -3.96 2.08 -14.26
N GLU A 108 -5.12 2.49 -14.77
CA GLU A 108 -5.31 3.20 -16.03
C GLU A 108 -5.98 4.56 -15.73
N PRO A 109 -5.95 5.54 -16.66
CA PRO A 109 -6.72 6.78 -16.50
C PRO A 109 -8.21 6.50 -16.20
N GLY A 110 -8.66 6.94 -15.02
CA GLY A 110 -10.03 6.77 -14.54
C GLY A 110 -10.36 5.39 -13.94
N ARG A 111 -9.40 4.45 -13.87
CA ARG A 111 -9.67 3.08 -13.40
C ARG A 111 -8.49 2.48 -12.64
N ALA A 112 -8.77 1.83 -11.51
CA ALA A 112 -7.80 1.01 -10.81
C ALA A 112 -8.36 -0.40 -10.57
N VAL A 113 -7.54 -1.42 -10.79
CA VAL A 113 -7.89 -2.83 -10.60
C VAL A 113 -6.87 -3.45 -9.66
N VAL A 114 -7.34 -4.06 -8.57
CA VAL A 114 -6.46 -4.78 -7.64
C VAL A 114 -5.75 -5.90 -8.39
N ALA A 115 -4.43 -5.91 -8.31
CA ALA A 115 -3.60 -6.88 -8.99
C ALA A 115 -3.70 -8.25 -8.31
N ARG A 116 -3.63 -9.30 -9.12
CA ARG A 116 -3.70 -10.70 -8.70
C ARG A 116 -2.43 -11.42 -9.12
N ASP A 117 -2.01 -12.40 -8.33
CA ASP A 117 -0.94 -13.32 -8.70
C ASP A 117 -1.43 -14.35 -9.74
N ALA A 118 -0.52 -15.24 -10.18
CA ALA A 118 -0.81 -16.24 -11.20
C ALA A 118 -1.93 -17.22 -10.82
N ASP A 119 -2.19 -17.41 -9.52
CA ASP A 119 -3.28 -18.26 -9.03
C ASP A 119 -4.58 -17.46 -8.79
N GLY A 120 -4.58 -16.16 -9.10
CA GLY A 120 -5.72 -15.27 -8.92
C GLY A 120 -5.81 -14.64 -7.52
N ALA A 121 -4.85 -14.86 -6.63
CA ALA A 121 -4.90 -14.31 -5.27
C ALA A 121 -4.42 -12.86 -5.23
N SER A 122 -4.98 -12.07 -4.30
CA SER A 122 -4.52 -10.72 -3.98
C SER A 122 -3.73 -10.70 -2.68
N PHE A 123 -3.11 -9.55 -2.38
CA PHE A 123 -2.35 -9.35 -1.14
C PHE A 123 -2.95 -8.23 -0.31
N GLU A 124 -2.90 -8.42 0.99
CA GLU A 124 -3.38 -7.48 2.00
C GLU A 124 -2.30 -7.26 3.07
N ALA A 125 -2.25 -6.05 3.62
CA ALA A 125 -1.29 -5.69 4.64
C ALA A 125 -2.03 -5.46 5.97
N PRO A 126 -2.09 -6.41 6.91
CA PRO A 126 -2.64 -6.13 8.23
C PRO A 126 -1.94 -4.92 8.85
N PHE A 127 -2.70 -3.99 9.44
CA PHE A 127 -2.13 -2.83 10.12
C PHE A 127 -2.02 -3.03 11.62
N GLY A 128 -2.56 -4.10 12.20
CA GLY A 128 -2.52 -4.25 13.65
C GLY A 128 -1.17 -4.73 14.17
N ALA A 129 -1.18 -5.48 15.28
CA ALA A 129 0.01 -5.63 16.11
C ALA A 129 1.19 -6.27 15.34
N PRO A 130 2.44 -5.82 15.61
CA PRO A 130 3.66 -6.39 15.08
C PRO A 130 3.64 -7.95 15.14
N ALA A 131 3.82 -8.63 14.01
CA ALA A 131 3.73 -10.11 13.93
C ALA A 131 4.95 -10.79 13.29
N GLY A 132 5.83 -10.06 12.60
CA GLY A 132 7.06 -10.57 12.00
C GLY A 132 8.25 -10.64 12.97
N HIS A 133 9.37 -11.22 12.52
CA HIS A 133 10.60 -11.43 13.30
C HIS A 133 11.22 -10.18 13.95
N PHE A 134 10.82 -8.98 13.49
CA PHE A 134 11.22 -7.68 14.04
C PHE A 134 10.02 -6.81 14.46
N GLY A 135 8.80 -7.35 14.36
CA GLY A 135 7.56 -6.61 14.57
C GLY A 135 6.95 -5.97 13.32
N ALA A 136 7.41 -6.31 12.12
CA ALA A 136 6.71 -5.88 10.90
C ALA A 136 5.31 -6.52 10.89
N PRO A 137 4.25 -5.82 10.47
CA PRO A 137 3.04 -6.52 10.05
C PRO A 137 3.40 -7.43 8.86
N GLY A 138 2.81 -8.62 8.79
CA GLY A 138 3.02 -9.51 7.64
C GLY A 138 2.35 -8.96 6.37
N MET A 139 2.52 -9.68 5.26
CA MET A 139 1.63 -9.57 4.09
C MET A 139 0.80 -10.83 4.01
N ARG A 140 -0.52 -10.68 3.90
CA ARG A 140 -1.48 -11.77 3.84
C ARG A 140 -1.93 -11.98 2.40
N ARG A 141 -1.77 -13.20 1.90
CA ARG A 141 -2.35 -13.62 0.63
C ARG A 141 -3.83 -14.00 0.82
N VAL A 142 -4.71 -13.56 -0.09
CA VAL A 142 -6.17 -13.75 -0.03
C VAL A 142 -6.67 -14.22 -1.39
N ALA A 143 -7.39 -15.34 -1.40
CA ALA A 143 -8.04 -15.91 -2.60
C ALA A 143 -9.33 -15.18 -2.96
#